data_AF-A0A963V8D4-F1
#
_entry.id   AF-A0A963V8D4-F1
#
_cell.length_a   1.000
_cell.length_b   1.000
_cell.length_c   1.000
_cell.angle_alpha   90.00
_cell.angle_beta   90.00
_cell.angle_gamma   90.00
#
_symmetry.space_group_name_H-M   'P 1'
#
loop_
_entity.id
_entity.type
_entity.pdbx_description
1 polymer ?
#
loop_
_entity_poly.entity_id
_entity_poly.type
_entity_poly.pdbx_seq_one_letter_code
_entity_poly.pdbx_strand_id
1 'polypeptide(L)' 'GKGKRKDDVGPIPARIGALRHEVPHWLNLPPLRPLVLQIATAHLKHGGAGAYYVYLRRPR' A
#
# COMPACT_ATOMS: atom_id res chain seq x y z
N GLY A 1 1.08 11.64 -3.91
CA GLY A 1 0.91 11.79 -5.36
C GLY A 1 0.39 10.48 -5.92
N LYS A 2 -0.79 10.48 -6.57
CA LYS A 2 -1.23 9.32 -7.35
C LYS A 2 -0.52 9.38 -8.69
N GLY A 3 0.05 8.25 -9.12
CA GLY A 3 0.67 8.11 -10.44
C GLY A 3 -0.23 8.73 -11.50
N LYS A 4 0.34 9.62 -12.32
CA LYS A 4 -0.39 10.31 -13.39
C LYS A 4 -1.16 9.27 -14.20
N ARG A 5 -2.42 9.57 -14.49
CA ARG A 5 -3.19 8.82 -15.49
C ARG A 5 -2.38 8.92 -16.78
N LYS A 6 -1.68 7.85 -17.14
CA LYS A 6 -1.42 7.59 -18.55
C LYS A 6 -2.76 7.09 -19.06
N ASP A 7 -3.28 7.77 -20.06
CA ASP A 7 -4.45 7.33 -20.80
C ASP A 7 -4.04 6.04 -21.54
N ASP A 8 -4.06 4.92 -20.82
CA ASP A 8 -3.76 3.59 -21.35
C ASP A 8 -4.99 3.12 -22.13
N VAL A 9 -5.12 3.61 -23.36
CA VAL A 9 -6.05 3.11 -24.39
C VAL A 9 -5.49 1.80 -24.96
N GLY A 10 -5.31 0.80 -24.12
CA GLY A 10 -4.88 -0.55 -24.48
C GLY A 10 -5.95 -1.58 -24.12
N PRO A 11 -6.04 -2.71 -24.82
CA PRO A 11 -7.08 -3.74 -24.60
C PRO A 11 -6.98 -4.45 -23.23
N ILE A 12 -5.93 -4.17 -22.46
CA ILE A 12 -5.68 -4.78 -21.14
C ILE A 12 -5.88 -3.68 -20.08
N PRO A 13 -6.89 -3.79 -19.20
CA PRO A 13 -7.09 -2.81 -18.15
C PRO A 13 -5.93 -2.84 -17.15
N ALA A 14 -5.11 -1.78 -17.15
CA ALA A 14 -4.14 -1.56 -16.08
C ALA A 14 -4.89 -1.35 -14.76
N ARG A 15 -4.65 -2.21 -13.76
CA ARG A 15 -5.30 -2.09 -12.44
C ARG A 15 -4.90 -0.76 -11.79
N ILE A 16 -5.84 0.18 -11.76
CA ILE A 16 -5.67 1.46 -11.08
C ILE A 16 -5.45 1.18 -9.59
N GLY A 17 -4.41 1.78 -9.02
CA GLY A 17 -4.09 1.63 -7.61
C GLY A 17 -3.36 0.34 -7.27
N ALA A 18 -2.54 -0.20 -8.18
CA ALA A 18 -1.65 -1.34 -7.92
C ALA A 18 -0.98 -1.25 -6.53
N LEU A 19 -0.36 -0.10 -6.19
CA LEU A 19 0.27 0.07 -4.87
C LEU A 19 -0.71 -0.05 -3.70
N ARG A 20 -1.96 0.38 -3.84
CA ARG A 20 -2.97 0.27 -2.77
C ARG A 20 -3.30 -1.19 -2.45
N HIS A 21 -3.28 -2.05 -3.47
CA HIS A 21 -3.59 -3.47 -3.31
C HIS A 21 -2.35 -4.30 -2.95
N GLU A 22 -1.23 -4.02 -3.61
CA GLU A 22 0.00 -4.79 -3.48
C GLU A 22 0.78 -4.47 -2.19
N VAL A 23 0.79 -3.21 -1.71
CA VAL A 23 1.60 -2.85 -0.53
C VAL A 23 1.16 -3.62 0.72
N PRO A 24 -0.13 -3.68 1.09
CA PRO A 24 -0.55 -4.51 2.22
C PRO A 24 -0.22 -5.99 2.03
N HIS A 25 -0.26 -6.49 0.79
CA HIS A 25 0.11 -7.86 0.48
C HIS A 25 1.61 -8.11 0.73
N TRP A 26 2.51 -7.31 0.15
CA TRP A 26 3.96 -7.46 0.33
C TRP A 26 4.40 -7.34 1.79
N LEU A 27 3.81 -6.42 2.55
CA LEU A 27 4.09 -6.28 3.99
C LEU A 27 3.66 -7.51 4.81
N ASN A 28 2.74 -8.33 4.29
CA ASN A 28 2.32 -9.58 4.90
C ASN A 28 3.15 -10.81 4.46
N LEU A 29 4.09 -10.64 3.54
CA LEU A 29 4.99 -11.71 3.10
C LEU A 29 6.34 -11.65 3.82
N PRO A 30 7.07 -12.78 3.94
CA PRO A 30 8.48 -12.77 4.28
C PRO A 30 9.30 -11.96 3.25
N PRO A 31 10.39 -11.28 3.67
CA PRO A 31 10.95 -11.23 5.02
C PRO A 31 10.34 -10.12 5.89
N LEU A 32 9.33 -9.38 5.42
CA LEU A 32 8.79 -8.20 6.10
C LEU A 32 7.79 -8.55 7.20
N ARG A 33 7.02 -9.63 7.03
CA ARG A 33 5.97 -10.05 7.96
C ARG A 33 6.41 -10.12 9.45
N PRO A 34 7.62 -10.61 9.79
CA PRO A 34 8.10 -10.60 11.17
C PRO A 34 8.25 -9.19 11.76
N LEU A 35 8.58 -8.18 10.94
CA LEU A 35 8.78 -6.80 11.38
C LEU A 35 7.45 -6.05 11.57
N VAL A 36 6.38 -6.44 10.88
CA VAL A 36 5.12 -5.68 10.83
C VAL A 36 4.13 -6.13 11.90
N LEU A 37 3.91 -5.30 12.92
CA LEU A 37 2.90 -5.51 13.97
C LEU A 37 1.48 -5.41 13.41
N GLN A 38 1.17 -4.32 12.71
CA GLN A 38 -0.15 -4.04 12.17
C GLN A 38 -0.08 -3.06 10.99
N ILE A 39 -1.03 -3.16 10.07
CA ILE A 39 -1.23 -2.21 8.98
C ILE A 39 -2.64 -1.61 9.15
N ALA A 40 -2.76 -0.29 9.06
CA ALA A 40 -4.04 0.41 9.14
C ALA A 40 -4.13 1.52 8.08
N THR A 41 -5.33 1.82 7.59
CA THR A 41 -5.51 2.96 6.67
C THR A 41 -5.23 4.27 7.41
N ALA A 42 -4.53 5.20 6.77
CA ALA A 42 -4.20 6.48 7.38
C ALA A 42 -5.45 7.36 7.58
N HIS A 43 -5.35 8.29 8.54
CA HIS A 43 -6.39 9.30 8.72
C HIS A 43 -6.50 10.22 7.48
N LEU A 44 -7.67 10.82 7.23
CA LEU A 44 -7.90 11.66 6.04
C LEU A 44 -6.86 12.78 5.90
N LYS A 45 -6.51 13.43 7.01
CA LYS A 45 -5.47 14.50 7.05
C LYS A 45 -4.07 14.02 6.66
N HIS A 46 -3.79 12.72 6.73
CA HIS A 46 -2.48 12.13 6.42
C HIS A 46 -2.50 11.32 5.10
N GLY A 47 -3.56 11.49 4.29
CA GLY A 47 -3.66 10.86 2.97
C GLY A 47 -4.79 9.84 2.84
N GLY A 48 -5.52 9.54 3.92
CA GLY A 48 -6.72 8.70 3.91
C GLY A 48 -6.48 7.34 3.26
N ALA A 49 -7.40 6.93 2.38
CA ALA A 49 -7.32 5.67 1.63
C ALA A 49 -6.11 5.54 0.68
N GLY A 50 -5.31 6.59 0.52
CA GLY A 50 -4.08 6.58 -0.28
C GLY A 50 -2.80 6.33 0.53
N ALA A 51 -2.90 6.18 1.85
CA ALA A 51 -1.76 5.98 2.74
C ALA A 51 -2.09 4.97 3.85
N TYR A 52 -1.04 4.40 4.46
CA TYR A 52 -1.14 3.44 5.54
C TYR A 52 -0.25 3.84 6.71
N TYR A 53 -0.73 3.61 7.93
CA TYR A 53 0.15 3.46 9.08
C TYR A 53 0.63 2.01 9.15
N VAL A 54 1.94 1.85 9.38
CA VAL A 54 2.57 0.56 9.58
C VAL A 54 3.20 0.58 10.96
N TYR A 55 2.62 -0.19 11.88
CA TYR A 55 3.18 -0.39 13.20
C TYR A 55 4.24 -1.48 13.09
N LEU A 56 5.45 -1.19 13.57
CA LEU A 56 6.56 -2.13 13.57
C LEU A 56 6.70 -2.80 14.93
N ARG A 57 7.10 -4.06 14.93
CA ARG A 57 7.51 -4.75 16.17
C ARG A 57 8.82 -4.15 16.64
N ARG A 58 8.91 -3.86 17.94
CA ARG A 58 10.16 -3.48 18.57
C ARG A 58 11.02 -4.74 18.74
N PRO A 59 12.24 -4.79 18.18
CA PRO A 59 13.18 -5.86 18.52
C PRO A 59 13.51 -5.77 20.01
N ARG A 60 13.61 -6.93 20.66
CA ARG A 60 13.94 -7.04 22.09
C ARG A 60 15.41 -6.71 22.31
#